data_AF-A0A964QHF0-F1
#
_entry.id   AF-A0A964QHF0-F1
#
_cell.length_a   1.000
_cell.length_b   1.000
_cell.length_c   1.000
_cell.angle_alpha   90.00
_cell.angle_beta   90.00
_cell.angle_gamma   90.00
#
_symmetry.space_group_name_H-M   'P 1'
#
loop_
_entity.id
_entity.type
_entity.pdbx_description
1 polymer ?
#
loop_
_entity_poly.entity_id
_entity_poly.type
_entity_poly.pdbx_seq_one_letter_code
_entity_poly.pdbx_strand_id
1 'polypeptide(L)'
;KGKAKGSKIPVPVLFGLNNRIDQHFDADALSTDGKIVLEVEAGRAVDNYQFLKDIFQACMMYGVEYLVLAVRNDYRKHDDFKKIYSFLETLYISNRLHLPLKGILLIGY
;
A
#
# COMPACT_ATOMS: atom_id res chain seq x y z
N LYS A 1 15.06 -12.57 -9.49
CA LYS A 1 14.71 -13.37 -8.29
C LYS A 1 13.45 -12.76 -7.68
N GLY A 2 12.35 -13.50 -7.60
CA GLY A 2 11.10 -13.02 -6.98
C GLY A 2 11.15 -13.09 -5.46
N LYS A 3 10.35 -12.26 -4.77
CA LYS A 3 10.26 -12.23 -3.30
C LYS A 3 9.98 -13.64 -2.76
N ALA A 4 10.79 -14.09 -1.80
CA ALA A 4 10.57 -15.37 -1.13
C ALA A 4 9.27 -15.27 -0.32
N LYS A 5 8.46 -16.33 -0.36
CA LYS A 5 7.11 -16.40 0.22
C LYS A 5 7.04 -16.15 1.74
N GLY A 6 8.19 -16.01 2.43
CA GLY A 6 8.30 -15.71 3.86
C GLY A 6 8.79 -14.28 4.19
N SER A 7 8.81 -13.36 3.23
CA SER A 7 9.29 -11.98 3.46
C SER A 7 8.19 -10.95 3.75
N LYS A 8 6.93 -11.37 3.86
CA LYS A 8 5.79 -10.48 4.10
C LYS A 8 5.51 -10.38 5.61
N ILE A 9 5.09 -9.20 6.05
CA ILE A 9 4.78 -8.90 7.45
C ILE A 9 3.25 -8.87 7.61
N PRO A 10 2.65 -9.77 8.42
CA PRO A 10 1.22 -9.75 8.67
C PRO A 10 0.85 -8.55 9.56
N VAL A 11 -0.03 -7.68 9.07
CA VAL A 11 -0.54 -6.51 9.77
C VAL A 11 -2.01 -6.73 10.13
N PRO A 12 -2.39 -6.68 11.42
CA PRO A 12 -3.76 -6.95 11.86
C PRO A 12 -4.79 -6.01 11.25
N VAL A 13 -5.99 -6.53 10.98
CA VAL A 13 -7.15 -5.77 10.47
C VAL A 13 -8.36 -5.97 11.38
N LEU A 14 -8.57 -7.18 11.87
CA LEU A 14 -9.67 -7.54 12.76
C LEU A 14 -9.15 -8.32 13.96
N PHE A 15 -9.63 -7.96 15.14
CA PHE A 15 -9.35 -8.66 16.39
C PHE A 15 -10.61 -9.37 16.88
N GLY A 16 -10.49 -10.66 17.17
CA GLY A 16 -11.52 -11.50 17.75
C GLY A 16 -11.50 -11.50 19.28
N LEU A 17 -12.12 -12.55 19.85
CA LEU A 17 -12.16 -12.74 21.30
C LEU A 17 -10.76 -12.82 21.90
N ASN A 18 -10.58 -12.21 23.07
CA ASN A 18 -9.31 -12.15 23.80
C ASN A 18 -8.15 -11.52 23.01
N ASN A 19 -8.42 -10.51 22.19
CA ASN A 19 -7.43 -9.78 21.38
C ASN A 19 -6.65 -10.66 20.39
N ARG A 20 -7.19 -11.82 20.02
CA ARG A 20 -6.60 -12.66 18.99
C ARG A 20 -6.77 -11.97 17.63
N ILE A 21 -5.71 -11.93 16.83
CA ILE A 21 -5.80 -11.47 15.44
C ILE A 21 -6.65 -12.48 14.66
N ASP A 22 -7.80 -12.06 14.17
CA ASP A 22 -8.71 -12.87 13.36
C ASP A 22 -8.42 -12.70 11.86
N GLN A 23 -8.09 -11.48 11.42
CA GLN A 23 -7.73 -11.19 10.04
C GLN A 23 -6.54 -10.24 9.98
N HIS A 24 -5.71 -10.42 8.94
CA HIS A 24 -4.55 -9.57 8.64
C HIS A 24 -4.39 -9.41 7.13
N PHE A 25 -3.65 -8.38 6.74
CA PHE A 25 -3.09 -8.25 5.40
C PHE A 25 -1.57 -8.32 5.45
N ASP A 26 -0.95 -8.72 4.35
CA ASP A 26 0.50 -8.95 4.25
C ASP A 26 1.20 -7.74 3.62
N ALA A 27 2.00 -7.04 4.42
CA ALA A 27 2.81 -5.91 3.96
C ALA A 27 4.20 -6.34 3.48
N ASP A 28 4.81 -5.61 2.53
CA ASP A 28 6.24 -5.82 2.21
C ASP A 28 7.16 -5.39 3.35
N ALA A 29 6.85 -4.29 4.00
CA ALA A 29 7.55 -3.84 5.20
C ALA A 29 6.64 -2.97 6.07
N LEU A 30 6.98 -2.93 7.36
CA LEU A 30 6.29 -2.17 8.39
C LEU A 30 7.35 -1.44 9.22
N SER A 31 7.11 -0.17 9.54
CA SER A 31 7.97 0.56 10.47
C SER A 31 7.96 -0.07 11.86
N THR A 32 9.00 0.20 12.63
CA THR A 32 9.16 -0.35 13.99
C THR A 32 8.03 0.03 14.94
N ASP A 33 7.38 1.17 14.70
CA ASP A 33 6.22 1.65 15.48
C ASP A 33 4.87 1.18 14.92
N GLY A 34 4.86 0.44 13.81
CA GLY A 34 3.65 -0.09 13.18
C GLY A 34 2.84 0.94 12.38
N LYS A 35 3.29 2.18 12.27
CA LYS A 35 2.51 3.28 11.68
C LYS A 35 2.67 3.45 10.18
N ILE A 36 3.75 2.94 9.59
CA ILE A 36 4.09 3.14 8.19
C ILE A 36 4.20 1.78 7.53
N VAL A 37 3.37 1.57 6.51
CA VAL A 37 3.47 0.41 5.62
C VAL A 37 4.20 0.83 4.36
N LEU A 38 5.13 0.00 3.90
CA LEU A 38 5.77 0.13 2.60
C LEU A 38 5.33 -1.04 1.72
N GLU A 39 4.86 -0.72 0.51
CA GLU A 39 4.66 -1.68 -0.57
C GLU A 39 5.58 -1.35 -1.73
N VAL A 40 6.28 -2.37 -2.22
CA VAL A 40 7.24 -2.28 -3.32
C VAL A 40 6.69 -3.03 -4.52
N GLU A 41 6.24 -2.26 -5.49
CA GLU A 41 5.69 -2.74 -6.74
C GLU A 41 6.78 -2.76 -7.83
N ALA A 42 7.29 -3.96 -8.10
CA ALA A 42 8.35 -4.19 -9.07
C ALA A 42 7.84 -4.60 -10.47
N GLY A 43 6.52 -4.56 -10.69
CA GLY A 43 5.88 -5.11 -11.89
C GLY A 43 4.49 -4.55 -12.17
N ARG A 44 3.47 -5.43 -12.25
CA ARG A 44 2.07 -5.19 -12.70
C ARG A 44 1.25 -4.19 -11.85
N ALA A 45 1.91 -3.23 -11.20
CA ALA A 45 1.32 -2.24 -10.30
C ALA A 45 0.10 -1.57 -10.93
N VAL A 46 0.21 -1.21 -12.21
CA VAL A 46 -0.83 -0.48 -12.92
C VAL A 46 -1.74 -1.38 -13.75
N ASP A 47 -1.23 -2.45 -14.36
CA ASP A 47 -2.00 -3.32 -15.27
C ASP A 47 -3.23 -3.96 -14.60
N ASN A 48 -3.20 -4.17 -13.28
CA ASN A 48 -4.30 -4.80 -12.51
C ASN A 48 -4.79 -3.94 -11.34
N TYR A 49 -4.51 -2.64 -11.32
CA TYR A 49 -4.86 -1.76 -10.19
C TYR A 49 -4.33 -2.25 -8.84
N GLN A 50 -3.13 -2.84 -8.83
CA GLN A 50 -2.54 -3.43 -7.62
C GLN A 50 -2.36 -2.38 -6.53
N PHE A 51 -1.92 -1.17 -6.92
CA PHE A 51 -1.79 -0.04 -6.01
C PHE A 51 -3.12 0.37 -5.33
N LEU A 52 -4.28 0.16 -5.97
CA LEU A 52 -5.58 0.43 -5.32
C LEU A 52 -5.87 -0.56 -4.21
N LYS A 53 -5.47 -1.82 -4.41
CA LYS A 53 -5.59 -2.85 -3.37
C LYS A 53 -4.69 -2.50 -2.19
N ASP A 54 -3.47 -2.05 -2.44
CA ASP A 54 -2.53 -1.66 -1.37
C ASP A 54 -3.04 -0.46 -0.57
N ILE A 55 -3.60 0.56 -1.25
CA ILE A 55 -4.29 1.69 -0.61
C ILE A 55 -5.43 1.18 0.28
N PHE A 56 -6.30 0.31 -0.25
CA PHE A 56 -7.41 -0.23 0.51
C PHE A 56 -6.94 -1.05 1.73
N GLN A 57 -5.94 -1.91 1.55
CA GLN A 57 -5.40 -2.74 2.62
C GLN A 57 -4.78 -1.89 3.73
N ALA A 58 -3.97 -0.89 3.37
CA ALA A 58 -3.38 0.04 4.34
C ALA A 58 -4.46 0.80 5.13
N CYS A 59 -5.56 1.20 4.48
CA CYS A 59 -6.69 1.85 5.16
C CYS A 59 -7.39 0.95 6.21
N MET A 60 -7.29 -0.37 6.05
CA MET A 60 -7.93 -1.35 6.92
C MET A 60 -6.98 -1.85 8.03
N MET A 61 -5.67 -1.66 7.87
CA MET A 61 -4.67 -2.14 8.82
C MET A 61 -4.70 -1.32 10.11
N TYR A 62 -4.76 -2.02 11.24
CA TYR A 62 -4.81 -1.41 12.56
C TYR A 62 -3.50 -0.67 12.89
N GLY A 63 -3.62 0.60 13.27
CA GLY A 63 -2.49 1.43 13.70
C GLY A 63 -1.66 2.05 12.56
N VAL A 64 -1.93 1.68 11.31
CA VAL A 64 -1.27 2.27 10.14
C VAL A 64 -1.80 3.67 9.89
N GLU A 65 -0.89 4.64 9.81
CA GLU A 65 -1.19 6.04 9.57
C GLU A 65 -0.69 6.51 8.19
N TYR A 66 0.35 5.86 7.64
CA TYR A 66 0.96 6.23 6.36
C TYR A 66 1.18 5.02 5.48
N LEU A 67 0.99 5.20 4.17
CA LEU A 67 1.36 4.24 3.15
C LEU A 67 2.48 4.80 2.28
N VAL A 68 3.54 4.03 2.08
CA VAL A 68 4.60 4.30 1.12
C VAL A 68 4.44 3.33 -0.05
N LEU A 69 4.29 3.86 -1.26
CA LEU A 69 4.24 3.10 -2.51
C LEU A 69 5.54 3.34 -3.27
N ALA A 70 6.38 2.31 -3.38
CA ALA A 70 7.57 2.35 -4.22
C ALA A 70 7.28 1.65 -5.55
N VAL A 71 7.30 2.40 -6.65
CA VAL A 71 6.93 1.92 -7.98
C VAL A 71 8.01 2.23 -9.00
N ARG A 72 8.08 1.41 -10.06
CA ARG A 72 9.03 1.65 -11.15
C ARG A 72 8.61 2.87 -11.98
N ASN A 73 9.58 3.65 -12.43
CA ASN A 73 9.33 4.75 -13.36
C ASN A 73 8.90 4.22 -14.75
N ASP A 74 9.63 3.24 -15.29
CA ASP A 74 9.26 2.53 -16.53
C ASP A 74 9.11 1.04 -16.27
N TYR A 75 7.91 0.53 -16.55
CA TYR A 75 7.64 -0.89 -16.66
C TYR A 75 7.05 -1.20 -18.03
N ARG A 76 7.81 -1.93 -18.87
CA ARG A 76 7.37 -2.37 -20.21
C ARG A 76 6.90 -1.22 -21.12
N LYS A 77 7.56 -0.06 -21.08
CA LYS A 77 7.20 1.18 -21.81
C LYS A 77 5.95 1.89 -21.26
N HIS A 78 5.52 1.54 -20.05
CA HIS A 78 4.49 2.28 -19.33
C HIS A 78 5.13 3.10 -18.21
N ASP A 79 4.73 4.38 -18.15
CA ASP A 79 5.08 5.30 -17.07
C ASP A 79 4.14 5.05 -15.87
N ASP A 80 4.48 4.04 -15.08
CA ASP A 80 3.63 3.57 -13.98
C ASP A 80 3.57 4.60 -12.85
N PHE A 81 4.70 5.25 -12.54
CA PHE A 81 4.75 6.35 -11.59
C PHE A 81 3.75 7.45 -11.95
N LYS A 82 3.79 7.94 -13.20
CA LYS A 82 2.91 9.05 -13.62
C LYS A 82 1.43 8.68 -13.58
N LYS A 83 1.09 7.44 -13.95
CA LYS A 83 -0.30 6.96 -13.87
C LYS A 83 -0.82 6.96 -12.43
N ILE A 84 -0.03 6.43 -11.48
CA ILE A 84 -0.41 6.38 -10.06
C ILE A 84 -0.44 7.79 -9.47
N TYR A 85 0.54 8.63 -9.82
CA TYR A 85 0.57 10.05 -9.44
C TYR A 85 -0.72 10.77 -9.87
N SER A 86 -1.10 10.67 -11.14
CA SER A 86 -2.34 11.29 -11.65
C SER A 86 -3.59 10.77 -10.95
N PHE A 87 -3.62 9.50 -10.58
CA PHE A 87 -4.72 8.93 -9.79
C PHE A 87 -4.78 9.53 -8.38
N LEU A 88 -3.66 9.55 -7.65
CA LEU A 88 -3.59 10.09 -6.29
C LEU A 88 -3.96 11.58 -6.27
N GLU A 89 -3.44 12.36 -7.23
CA GLU A 89 -3.83 13.76 -7.41
C GLU A 89 -5.34 13.90 -7.59
N THR A 90 -5.94 13.10 -8.47
CA THR A 90 -7.39 13.12 -8.70
C THR A 90 -8.16 12.75 -7.43
N LEU A 91 -7.68 11.74 -6.69
CA LEU A 91 -8.30 11.28 -5.46
C LEU A 91 -8.35 12.41 -4.41
N TYR A 92 -7.20 13.03 -4.13
CA TYR A 92 -7.07 14.08 -3.13
C TYR A 92 -7.77 15.38 -3.57
N ILE A 93 -7.63 15.79 -4.84
CA ILE A 93 -8.31 16.99 -5.37
C ILE A 93 -9.82 16.82 -5.35
N SER A 94 -10.34 15.63 -5.67
CA SER A 94 -11.78 15.40 -5.71
C SER A 94 -12.45 15.61 -4.34
N ASN A 95 -11.70 15.39 -3.25
CA ASN A 95 -12.17 15.40 -1.87
C ASN A 95 -13.45 14.57 -1.62
N ARG A 96 -13.77 13.61 -2.51
CA ARG A 96 -14.95 12.75 -2.40
C ARG A 96 -14.71 11.52 -1.54
N LEU A 97 -13.45 11.08 -1.45
CA LEU A 97 -13.03 9.94 -0.64
C LEU A 97 -12.04 10.42 0.42
N HIS A 98 -12.39 10.25 1.69
CA HIS A 98 -11.50 10.51 2.81
C HIS A 98 -10.89 9.19 3.28
N LEU A 99 -9.60 8.99 3.00
CA LEU A 99 -8.88 7.82 3.46
C LEU A 99 -8.56 7.94 4.95
N PRO A 100 -8.64 6.86 5.74
CA PRO A 100 -8.20 6.83 7.14
C PRO A 100 -6.66 6.79 7.28
N LEU A 101 -5.96 7.51 6.40
CA LEU A 101 -4.51 7.66 6.41
C LEU A 101 -4.16 9.14 6.53
N LYS A 102 -3.08 9.46 7.23
CA LYS A 102 -2.53 10.81 7.31
C LYS A 102 -1.83 11.24 6.01
N GLY A 103 -1.35 10.27 5.22
CA GLY A 103 -0.76 10.56 3.91
C GLY A 103 -0.30 9.31 3.18
N ILE A 104 -0.15 9.46 1.86
CA ILE A 104 0.45 8.47 0.98
C ILE A 104 1.72 9.08 0.37
N LEU A 105 2.85 8.39 0.48
CA LEU A 105 4.11 8.77 -0.16
C LEU A 105 4.35 7.88 -1.39
N LEU A 106 4.43 8.48 -2.57
CA LEU A 106 4.75 7.79 -3.81
C LEU A 106 6.24 8.00 -4.16
N ILE A 107 6.98 6.91 -4.37
CA ILE A 107 8.41 6.91 -4.72
C ILE A 107 8.58 6.22 -6.08
N GLY A 108 9.17 6.92 -7.05
CA GLY A 108 9.56 6.36 -8.34
C GLY A 108 11.02 5.90 -8.35
N TYR A 109 11.31 4.69 -8.85
CA TYR A 109 12.68 4.15 -8.99
C TYR A 109 12.95 3.46 -10.35
#